data_AF-A0A0K0CYS5-F1
#
_entry.id   AF-A0A0K0CYS5-F1
#
_cell.length_a   1.000
_cell.length_b   1.000
_cell.length_c   1.000
_cell.angle_alpha   90.00
_cell.angle_beta   90.00
_cell.angle_gamma   90.00
#
_symmetry.space_group_name_H-M   'P 1'
#
loop_
_entity.id
_entity.type
_entity.pdbx_description
1 polymer ?
#
loop_
_entity_poly.entity_id
_entity_poly.type
_entity_poly.pdbx_seq_one_letter_code
_entity_poly.pdbx_strand_id
1 'polypeptide(L)'
;MKAESSKVTKRRMSAETLELIWHRGIARAAGNRELTSELAKQCRRATKEDIKERRAAVVAYAAEAWKTIGRAHRSFAKYKTEVIALPDLDGAEKSSRKATERIIHDFFPHLFISSSLFPDPI
;
A
#
# COMPACT_ATOMS: atom_id res chain seq x y z
N MET A 1 7.10 -5.86 -17.37
CA MET A 1 7.75 -4.97 -16.37
C MET A 1 7.77 -5.68 -15.04
N LYS A 2 8.91 -5.68 -14.35
CA LYS A 2 9.17 -6.44 -13.12
C LYS A 2 8.15 -6.07 -12.04
N ALA A 3 7.31 -7.04 -11.68
CA ALA A 3 6.56 -6.99 -10.44
C ALA A 3 7.56 -7.25 -9.31
N GLU A 4 8.09 -6.17 -8.74
CA GLU A 4 8.60 -6.20 -7.38
C GLU A 4 7.38 -6.40 -6.48
N SER A 5 6.95 -7.66 -6.35
CA SER A 5 6.12 -8.09 -5.25
C SER A 5 6.94 -7.85 -3.99
N SER A 6 6.89 -6.61 -3.50
CA SER A 6 7.47 -6.19 -2.24
C SER A 6 6.71 -6.95 -1.18
N LYS A 7 7.24 -8.14 -0.89
CA LYS A 7 7.00 -8.87 0.32
C LYS A 7 7.19 -7.83 1.41
N VAL A 8 6.09 -7.25 1.89
CA VAL A 8 6.01 -6.63 3.20
C VAL A 8 6.13 -7.79 4.18
N THR A 9 7.29 -8.46 4.17
CA THR A 9 7.77 -9.30 5.24
C THR A 9 7.55 -8.47 6.48
N LYS A 10 6.71 -8.97 7.39
CA LYS A 10 6.42 -8.44 8.72
C LYS A 10 7.73 -7.93 9.32
N ARG A 11 8.10 -6.68 9.04
CA ARG A 11 9.41 -6.15 9.41
C ARG A 11 9.34 -5.94 10.92
N ARG A 12 9.95 -6.89 11.63
CA ARG A 12 10.52 -6.60 12.95
C ARG A 12 11.49 -5.41 12.76
N MET A 13 11.72 -4.70 13.85
CA MET A 13 12.54 -3.48 13.95
C MET A 13 13.79 -3.55 13.05
N SER A 14 14.29 -2.40 12.58
CA SER A 14 15.52 -2.35 11.78
C SER A 14 16.65 -3.21 12.36
N ALA A 15 17.50 -3.77 11.48
CA ALA A 15 18.61 -4.63 11.89
C ALA A 15 19.53 -3.93 12.90
N GLU A 16 19.81 -2.65 12.66
CA GLU A 16 20.57 -1.79 13.57
C GLU A 16 19.89 -1.65 14.95
N THR A 17 18.56 -1.52 15.00
CA THR A 17 17.84 -1.47 16.28
C THR A 17 17.91 -2.82 17.02
N LEU A 18 17.89 -3.93 16.29
CA LEU A 18 18.03 -5.27 16.88
C LEU A 18 19.44 -5.52 17.42
N GLU A 19 20.48 -5.06 16.73
CA GLU A 19 21.86 -5.13 17.19
C GLU A 19 22.07 -4.34 18.49
N LEU A 20 21.49 -3.14 18.59
CA LEU A 20 21.54 -2.35 19.83
C LEU A 20 20.85 -3.06 21.00
N ILE A 21 19.72 -3.74 20.75
CA ILE A 21 19.02 -4.54 21.76
C ILE A 21 19.88 -5.72 22.20
N TRP A 22 20.55 -6.38 21.26
CA TRP A 22 21.46 -7.49 21.54
C TRP A 22 22.66 -7.06 22.38
N HIS A 23 23.35 -5.98 21.99
CA HIS A 23 24.46 -5.41 22.75
C HIS A 23 24.05 -4.98 24.15
N ARG A 24 22.85 -4.40 24.30
CA ARG A 24 22.31 -4.06 25.63
C ARG A 24 22.13 -5.31 26.50
N GLY A 25 21.75 -6.43 25.92
CA GLY A 25 21.64 -7.72 26.61
C GLY A 25 22.99 -8.21 27.12
N ILE A 26 24.03 -8.14 26.29
CA ILE A 26 25.40 -8.51 26.65
C ILE A 26 25.94 -7.61 27.76
N ALA A 27 25.81 -6.29 27.63
CA ALA A 27 26.28 -5.34 28.64
C ALA A 27 25.58 -5.57 30.00
N ARG A 28 24.30 -5.97 29.98
CA ARG A 28 23.55 -6.29 31.19
C ARG A 28 24.03 -7.60 31.84
N ALA A 29 24.30 -8.62 31.03
CA ALA A 29 24.86 -9.89 31.53
C ALA A 29 26.27 -9.71 32.11
N ALA A 30 27.06 -8.81 31.54
CA ALA A 30 28.38 -8.44 32.04
C ALA A 30 28.36 -7.56 33.31
N GLY A 31 27.19 -7.12 33.79
CA GLY A 31 27.08 -6.24 34.97
C GLY A 31 27.48 -4.78 34.72
N ASN A 32 27.73 -4.38 33.47
CA ASN A 32 28.21 -3.05 33.10
C ASN A 32 27.05 -2.03 33.08
N ARG A 33 26.75 -1.44 34.24
CA ARG A 33 25.59 -0.55 34.43
C ARG A 33 25.65 0.72 33.57
N GLU A 34 26.83 1.33 33.44
CA GLU A 34 27.02 2.55 32.64
C GLU A 34 26.79 2.31 31.15
N LEU A 35 27.47 1.30 30.57
CA LEU A 35 27.27 0.89 29.17
C LEU A 35 25.82 0.45 28.89
N THR A 36 25.20 -0.28 29.83
CA THR A 36 23.79 -0.67 29.72
C THR A 36 22.87 0.54 29.65
N SER A 37 23.18 1.61 30.40
CA SER A 37 22.39 2.84 30.39
C SER A 37 22.50 3.59 29.06
N GLU A 38 23.70 3.62 28.46
CA GLU A 38 23.95 4.29 27.19
C GLU A 38 23.29 3.54 26.03
N LEU A 39 23.50 2.22 25.96
CA LEU A 39 22.81 1.35 25.00
C LEU A 39 21.29 1.41 25.15
N ALA A 40 20.77 1.56 26.38
CA ALA A 40 19.33 1.75 26.60
C ALA A 40 18.80 3.08 26.03
N LYS A 41 19.58 4.17 26.10
CA LYS A 41 19.20 5.45 25.47
C LYS A 41 19.20 5.30 23.95
N GLN A 42 20.23 4.67 23.38
CA GLN A 42 20.34 4.44 21.94
C GLN A 42 19.20 3.56 21.41
N CYS A 43 18.91 2.43 22.07
CA CYS A 43 17.77 1.57 21.72
C CYS A 43 16.44 2.35 21.65
N ARG A 44 16.19 3.23 22.63
CA ARG A 44 14.96 4.04 22.66
C ARG A 44 14.89 5.03 21.50
N ARG A 45 16.02 5.64 21.12
CA ARG A 45 16.09 6.56 19.98
C ARG A 45 15.84 5.81 18.66
N ALA A 46 16.60 4.75 18.41
CA ALA A 46 16.48 3.94 17.20
C ALA A 46 15.06 3.37 17.02
N THR A 47 14.46 2.85 18.11
CA THR A 47 13.07 2.37 18.09
C THR A 47 12.07 3.47 17.72
N LYS A 48 12.26 4.68 18.26
CA LYS A 48 11.36 5.81 18.00
C LYS A 48 11.45 6.25 16.54
N GLU A 49 12.64 6.22 15.96
CA GLU A 49 12.88 6.56 14.56
C GLU A 49 12.28 5.49 13.62
N ASP A 50 12.56 4.21 13.87
CA ASP A 50 11.99 3.09 13.10
C ASP A 50 10.45 3.13 13.07
N ILE A 51 9.81 3.40 14.22
CA ILE A 51 8.35 3.54 14.29
C ILE A 51 7.85 4.75 13.50
N LYS A 52 8.55 5.89 13.54
CA LYS A 52 8.16 7.09 12.78
C LYS A 52 8.25 6.83 11.28
N GLU A 53 9.35 6.24 10.82
CA GLU A 53 9.57 5.91 9.42
C GLU A 53 8.49 4.94 8.92
N ARG A 54 8.20 3.88 9.70
CA ARG A 54 7.14 2.93 9.36
C ARG A 54 5.76 3.57 9.31
N ARG A 55 5.44 4.48 10.24
CA ARG A 55 4.19 5.23 10.20
C ARG A 55 4.10 6.09 8.95
N ALA A 56 5.18 6.79 8.58
CA ALA A 56 5.21 7.58 7.35
C ALA A 56 5.00 6.71 6.10
N ALA A 57 5.66 5.55 6.03
CA ALA A 57 5.48 4.60 4.93
C ALA A 57 4.04 4.06 4.84
N VAL A 58 3.42 3.70 5.97
CA VAL A 58 2.02 3.24 6.03
C VAL A 58 1.05 4.33 5.57
N VAL A 59 1.26 5.58 6.01
CA VAL A 59 0.42 6.71 5.59
C VAL A 59 0.57 6.99 4.09
N ALA A 60 1.80 6.95 3.57
CA ALA A 60 2.05 7.14 2.14
C ALA A 60 1.39 6.03 1.29
N TYR A 61 1.50 4.77 1.73
CA TYR A 61 0.83 3.65 1.09
C TYR A 61 -0.69 3.83 1.08
N ALA A 62 -1.29 4.18 2.23
CA ALA A 62 -2.71 4.43 2.33
C ALA A 62 -3.15 5.57 1.40
N ALA A 63 -2.39 6.66 1.33
CA ALA A 63 -2.69 7.78 0.44
C ALA A 63 -2.69 7.37 -1.04
N GLU A 64 -1.74 6.55 -1.48
CA GLU A 64 -1.72 6.02 -2.84
C GLU A 64 -2.89 5.06 -3.12
N ALA A 65 -3.21 4.18 -2.17
CA ALA A 65 -4.39 3.32 -2.26
C ALA A 65 -5.68 4.16 -2.38
N TRP A 66 -5.84 5.19 -1.55
CA TRP A 66 -6.99 6.10 -1.63
C TRP A 66 -7.06 6.87 -2.95
N LYS A 67 -5.93 7.32 -3.52
CA LYS A 67 -5.89 7.93 -4.86
C LYS A 67 -6.36 6.95 -5.94
N THR A 68 -6.00 5.68 -5.85
CA THR A 68 -6.45 4.66 -6.80
C THR A 68 -7.95 4.39 -6.69
N ILE A 69 -8.49 4.27 -5.47
CA ILE A 69 -9.95 4.15 -5.22
C ILE A 69 -10.69 5.37 -5.77
N GLY A 70 -10.18 6.57 -5.47
CA GLY A 70 -10.78 7.82 -5.98
C GLY A 70 -10.75 7.92 -7.51
N ARG A 71 -9.70 7.41 -8.17
CA ARG A 71 -9.66 7.31 -9.63
C ARG A 71 -10.69 6.32 -10.17
N ALA A 72 -10.82 5.15 -9.56
CA ALA A 72 -11.80 4.13 -9.95
C ALA A 72 -13.25 4.62 -9.81
N HIS A 73 -13.57 5.34 -8.72
CA HIS A 73 -14.89 5.95 -8.56
C HIS A 73 -15.19 7.01 -9.63
N ARG A 74 -14.19 7.84 -9.98
CA ARG A 74 -14.34 8.83 -11.06
C ARG A 74 -14.52 8.19 -12.43
N SER A 75 -13.75 7.15 -12.75
CA SER A 75 -13.91 6.42 -14.02
C SER A 75 -15.27 5.70 -14.08
N PHE A 76 -15.75 5.17 -12.94
CA PHE A 76 -17.08 4.55 -12.88
C PHE A 76 -18.21 5.55 -13.07
N ALA A 77 -18.10 6.74 -12.46
CA ALA A 77 -19.07 7.82 -12.69
C ALA A 77 -19.09 8.24 -14.16
N LYS A 78 -17.91 8.37 -14.80
CA LYS A 78 -17.79 8.66 -16.23
C LYS A 78 -18.43 7.56 -17.09
N TYR A 79 -18.08 6.30 -16.82
CA TYR A 79 -18.67 5.11 -17.46
C TYR A 79 -20.19 5.14 -17.36
N LYS A 80 -20.74 5.36 -16.16
CA LYS A 80 -22.18 5.38 -15.91
C LYS A 80 -22.87 6.45 -16.76
N THR A 81 -22.29 7.64 -16.87
CA THR A 81 -22.80 8.71 -17.73
C THR A 81 -22.74 8.34 -19.21
N GLU A 82 -21.63 7.74 -19.67
CA GLU A 82 -21.47 7.30 -21.06
C GLU A 82 -22.49 6.20 -21.42
N VAL A 83 -22.72 5.22 -20.55
CA VAL A 83 -23.72 4.17 -20.76
C VAL A 83 -25.15 4.72 -20.78
N ILE A 84 -25.50 5.66 -19.89
CA ILE A 84 -26.83 6.30 -19.90
C ILE A 84 -27.03 7.16 -21.15
N ALA A 85 -25.96 7.73 -21.70
CA ALA A 85 -26.02 8.55 -22.92
C ALA A 85 -26.11 7.72 -24.20
N LEU A 86 -25.90 6.40 -24.15
CA LEU A 86 -26.16 5.50 -25.28
C LEU A 86 -27.67 5.23 -25.35
N PRO A 87 -28.39 5.70 -26.39
CA PRO A 87 -29.80 5.38 -26.53
C PRO A 87 -29.97 3.89 -26.86
N ASP A 88 -31.05 3.28 -26.34
CA ASP A 88 -31.54 1.99 -26.82
C ASP A 88 -32.04 2.18 -28.26
N LEU A 89 -31.19 1.92 -29.26
CA LEU A 89 -31.62 1.81 -30.64
C LEU A 89 -32.18 0.40 -30.83
N ASP A 90 -33.48 0.28 -30.58
CA ASP A 90 -34.34 -0.91 -30.67
C ASP A 90 -34.37 -1.52 -32.11
N GLY A 91 -33.20 -1.92 -32.61
CA GLY A 91 -33.04 -2.54 -33.93
C GLY A 91 -31.64 -2.51 -34.57
N ALA A 92 -30.66 -1.72 -34.07
CA ALA A 92 -29.31 -1.65 -34.65
C ALA A 92 -28.23 -2.19 -33.68
N GLU A 93 -28.42 -3.43 -33.27
CA GLU A 93 -27.73 -4.10 -32.15
C GLU A 93 -26.21 -4.22 -32.28
N LYS A 94 -25.65 -4.20 -33.50
CA LYS A 94 -24.20 -4.38 -33.75
C LYS A 94 -23.35 -3.16 -33.40
N SER A 95 -23.90 -1.96 -33.54
CA SER A 95 -23.21 -0.69 -33.24
C SER A 95 -23.15 -0.45 -31.73
N SER A 96 -24.30 -0.62 -31.06
CA SER A 96 -24.43 -0.46 -29.60
C SER A 96 -23.59 -1.49 -28.85
N ARG A 97 -23.66 -2.79 -29.21
CA ARG A 97 -22.87 -3.85 -28.58
C ARG A 97 -21.37 -3.56 -28.62
N LYS A 98 -20.86 -3.14 -29.78
CA LYS A 98 -19.44 -2.78 -29.98
C LYS A 98 -19.05 -1.51 -29.20
N ALA A 99 -19.97 -0.56 -29.05
CA ALA A 99 -19.77 0.63 -28.21
C ALA A 99 -19.69 0.25 -26.72
N THR A 100 -20.62 -0.55 -26.20
CA THR A 100 -20.58 -1.07 -24.83
C THR A 100 -19.34 -1.94 -24.56
N GLU A 101 -18.95 -2.81 -25.49
CA GLU A 101 -17.72 -3.61 -25.36
C GLU A 101 -16.48 -2.71 -25.23
N ARG A 102 -16.41 -1.63 -26.01
CA ARG A 102 -15.29 -0.70 -25.95
C ARG A 102 -15.25 0.03 -24.60
N ILE A 103 -16.40 0.45 -24.10
CA ILE A 103 -16.52 1.10 -22.79
C ILE A 103 -16.13 0.11 -21.66
N ILE A 104 -16.52 -1.16 -21.76
CA ILE A 104 -16.11 -2.21 -20.80
C ILE A 104 -14.59 -2.41 -20.85
N HIS A 105 -14.01 -2.53 -22.05
CA HIS A 105 -12.56 -2.70 -22.24
C HIS A 105 -11.75 -1.52 -21.72
N ASP A 106 -12.24 -0.29 -21.86
CA ASP A 106 -11.58 0.91 -21.33
C ASP A 106 -11.71 0.98 -19.79
N PHE A 107 -12.82 0.51 -19.21
CA PHE A 107 -13.07 0.56 -17.77
C PHE A 107 -12.36 -0.54 -16.95
N PHE A 108 -12.32 -1.77 -17.47
CA PHE A 108 -11.83 -2.95 -16.72
C PHE A 108 -10.41 -2.82 -16.15
N PRO A 109 -9.42 -2.26 -16.89
CA PRO A 109 -8.07 -2.06 -16.37
C PRO A 109 -8.03 -1.09 -15.17
N HIS A 110 -8.89 -0.07 -15.15
CA HIS A 110 -8.95 0.88 -14.03
C HIS A 110 -9.47 0.26 -12.74
N LEU A 111 -10.40 -0.70 -12.85
CA LEU A 111 -10.90 -1.49 -11.73
C LEU A 111 -9.83 -2.47 -11.23
N PHE A 112 -9.17 -3.18 -12.16
CA PHE A 112 -8.12 -4.15 -11.83
C PHE A 112 -6.94 -3.50 -11.07
N ILE A 113 -6.45 -2.35 -11.54
CA ILE A 113 -5.35 -1.60 -10.88
C ILE A 113 -5.73 -1.17 -9.46
N SER A 114 -7.01 -0.84 -9.21
CA SER A 114 -7.48 -0.47 -7.87
C SER A 114 -7.60 -1.65 -6.92
N SER A 115 -7.91 -2.85 -7.44
CA SER A 115 -8.05 -4.07 -6.64
C SER A 115 -6.70 -4.73 -6.31
N SER A 116 -5.70 -4.61 -7.19
CA SER A 116 -4.37 -5.21 -6.98
C SER A 116 -3.49 -4.49 -5.95
N LEU A 117 -3.99 -3.40 -5.34
CA LEU A 117 -3.29 -2.60 -4.32
C LEU A 117 -3.78 -2.84 -2.88
N PHE A 118 -4.64 -3.84 -2.66
CA PHE A 118 -4.98 -4.29 -1.31
C PHE A 118 -4.13 -5.51 -0.94
N PRO A 119 -3.34 -5.47 0.14
CA PRO A 119 -2.74 -6.67 0.69
C PRO A 119 -3.80 -7.46 1.46
N ASP A 120 -3.62 -8.79 1.52
CA ASP A 120 -4.51 -9.71 2.25
C ASP A 120 -4.70 -9.28 3.71
N PRO A 121 -5.91 -9.48 4.28
CA PRO A 121 -6.20 -9.11 5.66
C PRO A 121 -5.38 -9.94 6.67
N ILE A 122 -5.03 -9.28 7.78
CA ILE A 122 -4.15 -9.72 8.89
C ILE A 122 -4.57 -11.03 9.52
#